data_AF-A0A952CAA1-F1
#
_entry.id   AF-A0A952CAA1-F1
#
_cell.length_a   1.000
_cell.length_b   1.000
_cell.length_c   1.000
_cell.angle_alpha   90.00
_cell.angle_beta   90.00
_cell.angle_gamma   90.00
#
_symmetry.space_group_name_H-M   'P 1'
#
loop_
_entity.id
_entity.type
_entity.pdbx_description
1 polymer ?
#
loop_
_entity_poly.entity_id
_entity_poly.type
_entity_poly.pdbx_seq_one_letter_code
_entity_poly.pdbx_strand_id
1 'polypeptide(L)'
;MRILIVIILMLSVKWGFSQKGRQKPMNMIFILADDHRYDAMGFMNNMPGLQTPGMDRMAREGMHIKNAFVSTALCSPSRASILTGQYAHTHTVVDNYAPLPANLKFFPQYLQQKGYQTAFMGKWHMGATDNDNPQPGFDYWISFPDQGIYYNPLFNINGKRVQFSDSAYTTDLLTDYAIQWLNNTNKNKPFFLYLSHKGVHAMFEPARRHKNKYANLPVICPPSMYVTVTDSSKTIGTVTAPQTKVNYRDIPQWVRNQRYSWHGVDY
;
A
#
# COMPACT_ATOMS: atom_id res chain seq x y z
N MET A 1 -64.37 11.41 -60.76
CA MET A 1 -63.06 11.88 -60.26
C MET A 1 -62.80 11.18 -58.93
N ARG A 2 -61.91 10.17 -58.89
CA ARG A 2 -61.70 9.32 -57.70
C ARG A 2 -60.59 9.91 -56.83
N ILE A 3 -60.89 10.16 -55.56
CA ILE A 3 -59.95 10.68 -54.56
C ILE A 3 -59.20 9.48 -53.95
N LEU A 4 -57.87 9.50 -54.04
CA LEU A 4 -56.99 8.51 -53.42
C LEU A 4 -56.55 9.05 -52.05
N ILE A 5 -56.99 8.41 -50.96
CA ILE A 5 -56.52 8.71 -49.60
C ILE A 5 -55.30 7.84 -49.34
N VAL A 6 -54.13 8.46 -49.18
CA VAL A 6 -52.90 7.77 -48.75
C VAL A 6 -52.86 7.78 -47.22
N ILE A 7 -53.03 6.61 -46.62
CA ILE A 7 -52.83 6.41 -45.18
C ILE A 7 -51.34 6.15 -44.94
N ILE A 8 -50.67 7.09 -44.31
CA ILE A 8 -49.29 6.92 -43.84
C ILE A 8 -49.34 6.22 -42.48
N LEU A 9 -49.01 4.93 -42.44
CA LEU A 9 -48.79 4.21 -41.18
C LEU A 9 -47.43 4.63 -40.60
N MET A 10 -47.44 5.41 -39.52
CA MET A 10 -46.25 5.62 -38.69
C MET A 10 -46.00 4.37 -37.83
N LEU A 11 -45.09 3.51 -38.28
CA LEU A 11 -44.50 2.45 -37.47
C LEU A 11 -43.60 3.10 -36.40
N SER A 12 -44.10 3.18 -35.17
CA SER A 12 -43.31 3.59 -34.01
C SER A 12 -42.33 2.46 -33.64
N VAL A 13 -41.12 2.52 -34.18
CA VAL A 13 -40.01 1.68 -33.73
C VAL A 13 -39.66 2.10 -32.31
N LYS A 14 -40.18 1.37 -31.32
CA LYS A 14 -39.72 1.48 -29.94
C LYS A 14 -38.30 0.91 -29.87
N TRP A 15 -37.30 1.76 -30.00
CA TRP A 15 -35.94 1.43 -29.57
C TRP A 15 -35.97 1.21 -28.07
N GLY A 16 -36.06 -0.05 -27.68
CA GLY A 16 -35.76 -0.48 -26.32
C GLY A 16 -34.29 -0.25 -26.06
N PHE A 17 -33.94 0.92 -25.52
CA PHE A 17 -32.69 1.06 -24.78
C PHE A 17 -32.78 0.08 -23.62
N SER A 18 -32.23 -1.12 -23.81
CA SER A 18 -31.92 -2.00 -22.70
C SER A 18 -31.00 -1.22 -21.79
N GLN A 19 -31.53 -0.69 -20.67
CA GLN A 19 -30.69 -0.26 -19.57
C GLN A 19 -29.79 -1.43 -19.26
N LYS A 20 -28.49 -1.32 -19.58
CA LYS A 20 -27.48 -2.22 -19.03
C LYS A 20 -27.75 -2.21 -17.53
N GLY A 21 -28.25 -3.34 -17.00
CA GLY A 21 -28.63 -3.44 -15.59
C GLY A 21 -27.50 -2.85 -14.75
N ARG A 22 -27.84 -1.95 -13.83
CA ARG A 22 -26.88 -1.17 -13.05
C ARG A 22 -25.86 -2.16 -12.46
N GLN A 23 -24.65 -2.19 -13.03
CA GLN A 23 -23.66 -3.18 -12.65
C GLN A 23 -23.42 -3.04 -11.15
N LYS A 24 -23.54 -4.15 -10.40
CA LYS A 24 -23.34 -4.13 -8.95
C LYS A 24 -21.98 -3.46 -8.69
N PRO A 25 -21.91 -2.42 -7.85
CA PRO A 25 -20.65 -1.74 -7.59
C PRO A 25 -19.62 -2.73 -7.06
N MET A 26 -18.37 -2.60 -7.51
CA MET A 26 -17.31 -3.54 -7.16
C MET A 26 -16.85 -3.35 -5.71
N ASN A 27 -16.53 -4.47 -5.06
CA ASN A 27 -15.80 -4.42 -3.80
C ASN A 27 -14.33 -4.17 -4.07
N MET A 28 -13.67 -3.42 -3.19
CA MET A 28 -12.27 -3.03 -3.36
C MET A 28 -11.47 -3.35 -2.09
N ILE A 29 -10.30 -3.95 -2.27
CA ILE A 29 -9.30 -4.15 -1.21
C ILE A 29 -8.00 -3.55 -1.73
N PHE A 30 -7.47 -2.57 -1.00
CA PHE A 30 -6.17 -1.98 -1.26
C PHE A 30 -5.20 -2.47 -0.18
N ILE A 31 -4.19 -3.23 -0.58
CA ILE A 31 -3.16 -3.76 0.33
C ILE A 31 -1.88 -2.97 0.11
N LEU A 32 -1.33 -2.40 1.18
CA LEU A 32 -0.07 -1.67 1.17
C LEU A 32 0.92 -2.36 2.11
N ALA A 33 2.12 -2.66 1.62
CA ALA A 33 3.25 -3.13 2.41
C ALA A 33 4.28 -2.00 2.51
N ASP A 34 4.82 -1.78 3.69
CA ASP A 34 5.75 -0.67 3.95
C ASP A 34 7.21 -1.12 3.72
N ASP A 35 8.04 -0.25 3.15
CA ASP A 35 9.41 -0.52 2.69
C ASP A 35 9.59 -1.76 1.79
N HIS A 36 8.51 -2.26 1.17
CA HIS A 36 8.59 -3.42 0.28
C HIS A 36 9.23 -3.02 -1.04
N ARG A 37 10.45 -3.50 -1.30
CA ARG A 37 11.14 -3.30 -2.59
C ARG A 37 10.38 -3.93 -3.76
N TYR A 38 10.27 -3.20 -4.86
CA TYR A 38 9.59 -3.67 -6.09
C TYR A 38 10.18 -4.97 -6.67
N ASP A 39 11.43 -5.31 -6.37
CA ASP A 39 12.12 -6.50 -6.86
C ASP A 39 12.08 -7.69 -5.88
N ALA A 40 11.52 -7.52 -4.68
CA ALA A 40 11.44 -8.53 -3.63
C ALA A 40 10.10 -9.30 -3.67
N MET A 41 9.75 -9.85 -4.83
CA MET A 41 8.58 -10.70 -5.05
C MET A 41 8.97 -11.92 -5.88
N GLY A 42 8.43 -13.09 -5.57
CA GLY A 42 8.76 -14.37 -6.20
C GLY A 42 8.61 -14.33 -7.72
N PHE A 43 7.50 -13.79 -8.23
CA PHE A 43 7.28 -13.67 -9.68
C PHE A 43 8.26 -12.74 -10.40
N MET A 44 9.03 -11.91 -9.68
CA MET A 44 10.07 -11.05 -10.27
C MET A 44 11.36 -11.82 -10.58
N ASN A 45 11.56 -13.01 -9.99
CA ASN A 45 12.74 -13.87 -10.17
C ASN A 45 14.10 -13.20 -9.86
N ASN A 46 14.11 -12.02 -9.24
CA ASN A 46 15.34 -11.29 -8.90
C ASN A 46 16.05 -11.86 -7.66
N MET A 47 15.35 -12.64 -6.83
CA MET A 47 15.87 -13.28 -5.63
C MET A 47 15.55 -14.79 -5.69
N PRO A 48 16.43 -15.63 -6.27
CA PRO A 48 16.17 -17.06 -6.40
C PRO A 48 15.84 -17.71 -5.05
N GLY A 49 14.73 -18.47 -5.01
CA GLY A 49 14.24 -19.13 -3.80
C GLY A 49 13.29 -18.29 -2.93
N LEU A 50 13.12 -16.99 -3.20
CA LEU A 50 12.11 -16.17 -2.53
C LEU A 50 10.70 -16.62 -2.95
N GLN A 51 9.87 -16.98 -1.98
CA GLN A 51 8.49 -17.43 -2.22
C GLN A 51 7.48 -16.40 -1.73
N THR A 52 6.59 -15.95 -2.61
CA THR A 52 5.49 -15.05 -2.29
C THR A 52 4.19 -15.48 -2.95
N PRO A 53 3.69 -16.70 -2.68
CA PRO A 53 2.65 -17.35 -3.47
C PRO A 53 1.36 -16.54 -3.61
N GLY A 54 0.99 -15.75 -2.60
CA GLY A 54 -0.16 -14.83 -2.66
C GLY A 54 0.03 -13.70 -3.67
N MET A 55 1.19 -13.04 -3.67
CA MET A 55 1.52 -11.99 -4.65
C MET A 55 1.75 -12.57 -6.04
N ASP A 56 2.39 -13.72 -6.14
CA ASP A 56 2.63 -14.42 -7.41
C ASP A 56 1.29 -14.81 -8.06
N ARG A 57 0.31 -15.23 -7.25
CA ARG A 57 -1.05 -15.49 -7.71
C ARG A 57 -1.74 -14.21 -8.19
N MET A 58 -1.65 -13.11 -7.45
CA MET A 58 -2.22 -11.81 -7.88
C MET A 58 -1.59 -11.31 -9.20
N ALA A 59 -0.29 -11.49 -9.39
CA ALA A 59 0.38 -11.14 -10.64
C ALA A 59 -0.07 -12.03 -11.81
N ARG A 60 -0.25 -13.34 -11.58
CA ARG A 60 -0.68 -14.31 -12.61
C ARG A 60 -2.15 -14.18 -12.99
N GLU A 61 -3.03 -13.91 -12.04
CA GLU A 61 -4.48 -13.81 -12.25
C GLU A 61 -4.95 -12.37 -12.52
N GLY A 62 -4.06 -11.39 -12.37
CA GLY A 62 -4.34 -9.97 -12.52
C GLY A 62 -3.35 -9.28 -13.44
N MET A 63 -2.91 -8.09 -13.03
CA MET A 63 -1.99 -7.26 -13.80
C MET A 63 -0.88 -6.73 -12.90
N HIS A 64 0.36 -6.85 -13.35
CA HIS A 64 1.53 -6.24 -12.73
C HIS A 64 1.93 -4.98 -13.50
N ILE A 65 2.00 -3.84 -12.82
CA ILE A 65 2.41 -2.57 -13.41
C ILE A 65 3.91 -2.37 -13.16
N LYS A 66 4.73 -2.71 -14.15
CA LYS A 66 6.20 -2.65 -14.05
C LYS A 66 6.75 -1.26 -13.70
N ASN A 67 6.07 -0.20 -14.15
CA ASN A 67 6.50 1.18 -14.01
C ASN A 67 5.52 1.96 -13.12
N ALA A 68 5.36 1.52 -11.88
CA ALA A 68 4.57 2.20 -10.86
C ALA A 68 5.50 2.95 -9.90
N PHE A 69 5.32 4.27 -9.78
CA PHE A 69 6.17 5.14 -8.98
C PHE A 69 5.35 5.86 -7.90
N VAL A 70 5.92 5.97 -6.71
CA VAL A 70 5.42 6.90 -5.68
C VAL A 70 5.86 8.32 -6.03
N SER A 71 5.04 9.31 -5.64
CA SER A 71 5.36 10.73 -5.78
C SER A 71 6.49 11.18 -4.85
N THR A 72 6.56 10.59 -3.65
CA THR A 72 7.57 10.87 -2.63
C THR A 72 8.04 9.57 -2.00
N ALA A 73 9.36 9.32 -1.98
CA ALA A 73 9.96 8.12 -1.39
C ALA A 73 10.11 8.23 0.14
N LEU A 74 9.02 8.57 0.84
CA LEU A 74 8.96 8.69 2.30
C LEU A 74 7.54 8.34 2.79
N CYS A 75 7.44 7.69 3.96
CA CYS A 75 6.22 7.06 4.47
C CYS A 75 4.98 7.97 4.42
N SER A 76 4.95 9.02 5.25
CA SER A 76 3.78 9.89 5.42
C SER A 76 3.37 10.64 4.15
N PRO A 77 4.27 11.33 3.42
CA PRO A 77 3.90 12.00 2.17
C PRO A 77 3.41 11.02 1.09
N SER A 78 4.00 9.83 0.97
CA SER A 78 3.54 8.81 0.01
C SER A 78 2.12 8.34 0.32
N ARG A 79 1.83 8.07 1.60
CA ARG A 79 0.51 7.67 2.09
C ARG A 79 -0.53 8.77 1.86
N ALA A 80 -0.17 10.03 2.13
CA ALA A 80 -1.01 11.18 1.85
C ALA A 80 -1.33 11.29 0.36
N SER A 81 -0.33 11.11 -0.52
CA SER A 81 -0.54 11.10 -1.97
C SER A 81 -1.49 9.99 -2.41
N ILE A 82 -1.36 8.77 -1.88
CA ILE A 82 -2.29 7.65 -2.17
C ILE A 82 -3.72 8.00 -1.74
N LEU A 83 -3.89 8.53 -0.53
CA LEU A 83 -5.21 8.76 0.06
C LEU A 83 -5.90 10.01 -0.48
N THR A 84 -5.17 10.95 -1.06
CA THR A 84 -5.73 12.22 -1.56
C THR A 84 -5.74 12.31 -3.08
N GLY A 85 -4.90 11.52 -3.76
CA GLY A 85 -4.65 11.64 -5.20
C GLY A 85 -3.86 12.90 -5.57
N GLN A 86 -3.19 13.54 -4.60
CA GLN A 86 -2.47 14.80 -4.78
C GLN A 86 -0.96 14.61 -4.62
N TYR A 87 -0.16 15.54 -5.13
CA TYR A 87 1.27 15.61 -4.85
C TYR A 87 1.55 16.29 -3.50
N ALA A 88 2.75 16.06 -2.96
CA ALA A 88 3.13 16.61 -1.65
C ALA A 88 3.11 18.14 -1.55
N HIS A 89 3.39 18.85 -2.65
CA HIS A 89 3.28 20.30 -2.68
C HIS A 89 1.82 20.80 -2.61
N THR A 90 0.83 19.94 -2.85
CA THR A 90 -0.60 20.26 -2.76
C THR A 90 -1.17 19.85 -1.40
N HIS A 91 -0.90 18.62 -0.96
CA HIS A 91 -1.46 18.09 0.30
C HIS A 91 -0.63 18.46 1.55
N THR A 92 0.54 19.08 1.39
CA THR A 92 1.42 19.68 2.41
C THR A 92 1.91 18.79 3.56
N VAL A 93 1.53 17.51 3.63
CA VAL A 93 2.26 16.47 4.38
C VAL A 93 3.60 16.24 3.68
N VAL A 94 4.66 16.95 4.09
CA VAL A 94 5.97 16.99 3.40
C VAL A 94 7.02 16.04 3.99
N ASP A 95 6.86 15.64 5.25
CA ASP A 95 7.73 14.69 5.95
C ASP A 95 6.91 13.81 6.93
N ASN A 96 7.60 13.01 7.75
CA ASN A 96 6.93 12.09 8.68
C ASN A 96 6.40 12.76 9.97
N TYR A 97 6.76 14.01 10.22
CA TYR A 97 6.40 14.76 11.42
C TYR A 97 5.39 15.87 11.13
N ALA A 98 5.24 16.25 9.86
CA ALA A 98 4.31 17.27 9.41
C ALA A 98 2.90 17.00 9.97
N PRO A 99 2.24 18.04 10.51
CA PRO A 99 0.87 17.91 10.98
C PRO A 99 -0.06 17.58 9.82
N LEU A 100 -1.16 16.90 10.12
CA LEU A 100 -2.17 16.60 9.11
C LEU A 100 -3.00 17.87 8.86
N PRO A 101 -3.08 18.38 7.63
CA PRO A 101 -3.91 19.55 7.35
C PRO A 101 -5.37 19.27 7.67
N ALA A 102 -6.01 20.15 8.44
CA ALA A 102 -7.36 19.94 8.96
C ALA A 102 -8.43 19.77 7.86
N ASN A 103 -8.20 20.33 6.67
CA ASN A 103 -9.10 20.28 5.52
C ASN A 103 -8.74 19.20 4.49
N LEU A 104 -7.80 18.30 4.81
CA LEU A 104 -7.38 17.27 3.87
C LEU A 104 -8.51 16.25 3.68
N LYS A 105 -8.93 16.07 2.43
CA LYS A 105 -9.99 15.14 2.08
C LYS A 105 -9.41 13.85 1.51
N PHE A 106 -9.75 12.72 2.11
CA PHE A 106 -9.33 11.41 1.64
C PHE A 106 -10.35 10.80 0.70
N PHE A 107 -9.88 10.05 -0.31
CA PHE A 107 -10.75 9.43 -1.30
C PHE A 107 -11.81 8.49 -0.71
N PRO A 108 -11.58 7.77 0.42
CA PRO A 108 -12.61 6.94 1.04
C PRO A 108 -13.85 7.71 1.50
N GLN A 109 -13.73 9.02 1.78
CA GLN A 109 -14.90 9.87 2.04
C GLN A 109 -15.82 9.98 0.82
N TYR A 110 -15.28 10.02 -0.40
CA TYR A 110 -16.10 9.99 -1.61
C TYR A 110 -16.76 8.62 -1.81
N LEU A 111 -16.13 7.53 -1.38
CA LEU A 111 -16.71 6.19 -1.44
C LEU A 111 -17.89 6.04 -0.46
N GLN A 112 -17.76 6.54 0.77
CA GLN A 112 -18.87 6.59 1.74
C GLN A 112 -20.07 7.35 1.17
N GLN A 113 -19.86 8.49 0.51
CA GLN A 113 -20.91 9.25 -0.16
C GLN A 113 -21.62 8.46 -1.28
N LYS A 114 -21.00 7.41 -1.82
CA LYS A 114 -21.58 6.50 -2.82
C LYS A 114 -22.12 5.20 -2.21
N GLY A 115 -22.20 5.11 -0.89
CA GLY A 115 -22.81 3.98 -0.16
C GLY A 115 -21.87 2.80 0.09
N TYR A 116 -20.55 2.99 -0.08
CA TYR A 116 -19.57 1.98 0.32
C TYR A 116 -19.46 1.87 1.84
N GLN A 117 -19.30 0.65 2.32
CA GLN A 117 -18.78 0.37 3.66
C GLN A 117 -17.25 0.49 3.62
N THR A 118 -16.65 1.31 4.47
CA THR A 118 -15.21 1.58 4.40
C THR A 118 -14.48 1.15 5.66
N ALA A 119 -13.30 0.55 5.50
CA ALA A 119 -12.44 0.16 6.61
C ALA A 119 -10.98 0.52 6.36
N PHE A 120 -10.29 0.91 7.43
CA PHE A 120 -8.85 1.09 7.47
C PHE A 120 -8.26 0.18 8.54
N MET A 121 -7.18 -0.53 8.20
CA MET A 121 -6.49 -1.42 9.13
C MET A 121 -4.97 -1.34 8.95
N GLY A 122 -4.28 -0.81 9.94
CA GLY A 122 -2.82 -0.86 10.04
C GLY A 122 -2.14 0.50 10.14
N LYS A 123 -1.01 0.69 9.47
CA LYS A 123 -0.15 1.88 9.64
C LYS A 123 -0.78 3.11 8.98
N TRP A 124 -1.22 4.08 9.78
CA TRP A 124 -1.67 5.40 9.31
C TRP A 124 -0.50 6.36 9.11
N HIS A 125 0.24 6.65 10.19
CA HIS A 125 1.51 7.38 10.19
C HIS A 125 1.44 8.75 9.48
N MET A 126 0.37 9.51 9.70
CA MET A 126 0.24 10.90 9.24
C MET A 126 -0.36 11.78 10.34
N GLY A 127 0.16 12.99 10.50
CA GLY A 127 -0.36 13.99 11.43
C GLY A 127 0.11 13.84 12.87
N ALA A 128 1.44 13.84 13.04
CA ALA A 128 2.19 13.50 14.24
C ALA A 128 2.35 11.99 14.48
N THR A 129 3.46 11.62 15.14
CA THR A 129 3.89 10.23 15.34
C THR A 129 2.96 9.45 16.28
N ASP A 130 2.17 10.10 17.12
CA ASP A 130 1.26 9.46 18.07
C ASP A 130 -0.19 9.35 17.57
N ASN A 131 -0.48 9.86 16.37
CA ASN A 131 -1.84 9.91 15.86
C ASN A 131 -2.30 8.57 15.26
N ASP A 132 -2.93 7.76 16.11
CA ASP A 132 -3.60 6.51 15.75
C ASP A 132 -5.14 6.64 15.74
N ASN A 133 -5.67 7.86 15.83
CA ASN A 133 -7.10 8.11 15.98
C ASN A 133 -7.88 7.85 14.68
N PRO A 134 -9.15 7.44 14.77
CA PRO A 134 -10.04 7.28 13.63
C PRO A 134 -10.05 8.52 12.71
N GLN A 135 -9.96 8.28 11.41
CA GLN A 135 -9.93 9.33 10.40
C GLN A 135 -11.21 9.36 9.56
N PRO A 136 -11.59 10.52 9.01
CA PRO A 136 -12.72 10.62 8.09
C PRO A 136 -12.57 9.67 6.90
N GLY A 137 -13.68 9.10 6.43
CA GLY A 137 -13.68 8.19 5.29
C GLY A 137 -13.74 6.71 5.64
N PHE A 138 -13.72 6.35 6.92
CA PHE A 138 -13.69 4.96 7.39
C PHE A 138 -14.77 4.69 8.44
N ASP A 139 -15.65 3.73 8.17
CA ASP A 139 -16.67 3.25 9.12
C ASP A 139 -16.07 2.33 10.19
N TYR A 140 -14.96 1.66 9.86
CA TYR A 140 -14.22 0.78 10.76
C TYR A 140 -12.73 1.11 10.72
N TRP A 141 -12.12 1.23 11.89
CA TRP A 141 -10.77 1.72 12.06
C TRP A 141 -9.97 0.82 12.99
N ILE A 142 -8.83 0.36 12.50
CA ILE A 142 -7.75 -0.21 13.30
C ILE A 142 -6.46 0.49 12.89
N SER A 143 -5.79 1.12 13.84
CA SER A 143 -4.44 1.67 13.64
C SER A 143 -3.59 1.45 14.88
N PHE A 144 -2.34 1.87 14.83
CA PHE A 144 -1.39 1.87 15.94
C PHE A 144 -0.55 3.14 15.86
N PRO A 145 0.03 3.59 16.99
CA PRO A 145 0.90 4.75 17.00
C PRO A 145 2.16 4.52 16.17
N ASP A 146 2.66 5.61 15.61
CA ASP A 146 3.92 5.72 14.90
C ASP A 146 4.05 4.71 13.75
N GLN A 147 5.17 4.00 13.68
CA GLN A 147 5.50 3.04 12.63
C GLN A 147 4.96 1.64 12.97
N GLY A 148 4.37 1.46 14.15
CA GLY A 148 3.97 0.18 14.74
C GLY A 148 5.14 -0.70 15.19
N ILE A 149 4.80 -1.80 15.86
CA ILE A 149 5.72 -2.87 16.28
C ILE A 149 5.25 -4.23 15.74
N TYR A 150 6.12 -5.24 15.73
CA TYR A 150 5.79 -6.55 15.16
C TYR A 150 5.08 -7.49 16.14
N TYR A 151 5.44 -7.48 17.42
CA TYR A 151 4.82 -8.28 18.47
C TYR A 151 4.25 -7.39 19.57
N ASN A 152 3.31 -7.94 20.34
CA ASN A 152 2.66 -7.22 21.45
C ASN A 152 2.08 -5.84 21.06
N PRO A 153 1.38 -5.70 19.92
CA PRO A 153 0.96 -4.38 19.49
C PRO A 153 -0.12 -3.78 20.39
N LEU A 154 -0.12 -2.46 20.47
CA LEU A 154 -1.25 -1.66 20.96
C LEU A 154 -2.04 -1.18 19.74
N PHE A 155 -3.28 -1.65 19.56
CA PHE A 155 -4.14 -1.14 18.49
C PHE A 155 -5.18 -0.17 19.02
N ASN A 156 -5.45 0.88 18.28
CA ASN A 156 -6.64 1.71 18.39
C ASN A 156 -7.73 1.13 17.49
N ILE A 157 -8.73 0.49 18.08
CA ILE A 157 -9.89 -0.10 17.41
C ILE A 157 -11.08 0.83 17.64
N ASN A 158 -11.48 1.56 16.61
CA ASN A 158 -12.58 2.54 16.65
C ASN A 158 -12.52 3.51 17.84
N GLY A 159 -11.33 4.06 18.14
CA GLY A 159 -11.11 5.00 19.24
C GLY A 159 -10.75 4.33 20.58
N LYS A 160 -10.82 3.00 20.69
CA LYS A 160 -10.47 2.26 21.90
C LYS A 160 -9.13 1.54 21.73
N ARG A 161 -8.17 1.87 22.60
CA ARG A 161 -6.87 1.19 22.66
C ARG A 161 -6.98 -0.20 23.29
N VAL A 162 -6.40 -1.19 22.64
CA VAL A 162 -6.39 -2.61 23.03
C VAL A 162 -4.96 -3.13 22.94
N GLN A 163 -4.42 -3.54 24.09
CA GLN A 163 -3.11 -4.18 24.18
C GLN A 163 -3.26 -5.68 23.88
N PHE A 164 -2.44 -6.20 22.98
CA PHE A 164 -2.40 -7.63 22.67
C PHE A 164 -1.34 -8.37 23.49
N SER A 165 -1.24 -9.68 23.35
CA SER A 165 -0.23 -10.48 24.06
C SER A 165 1.13 -10.47 23.35
N ASP A 166 2.18 -10.87 24.07
CA ASP A 166 3.55 -10.99 23.54
C ASP A 166 3.70 -11.98 22.37
N SER A 167 2.75 -12.90 22.20
CA SER A 167 2.74 -13.86 21.09
C SER A 167 2.01 -13.35 19.85
N ALA A 168 1.22 -12.28 19.98
CA ALA A 168 0.40 -11.76 18.90
C ALA A 168 1.27 -10.98 17.90
N TYR A 169 1.13 -11.30 16.61
CA TYR A 169 1.92 -10.71 15.53
C TYR A 169 1.08 -9.73 14.72
N THR A 170 1.55 -8.50 14.56
CA THR A 170 0.78 -7.39 13.95
C THR A 170 0.23 -7.71 12.56
N THR A 171 1.01 -8.37 11.70
CA THR A 171 0.55 -8.71 10.34
C THR A 171 -0.63 -9.69 10.40
N ASP A 172 -0.56 -10.68 11.29
CA ASP A 172 -1.60 -11.71 11.42
C ASP A 172 -2.88 -11.10 11.99
N LEU A 173 -2.75 -10.31 13.06
CA LEU A 173 -3.89 -9.62 13.66
C LEU A 173 -4.62 -8.73 12.64
N LEU A 174 -3.89 -7.91 11.86
CA LEU A 174 -4.51 -7.07 10.84
C LEU A 174 -5.24 -7.90 9.77
N THR A 175 -4.66 -9.02 9.34
CA THR A 175 -5.29 -9.94 8.39
C THR A 175 -6.54 -10.62 8.98
N ASP A 176 -6.48 -11.05 10.24
CA ASP A 176 -7.61 -11.69 10.92
C ASP A 176 -8.77 -10.70 11.11
N TYR A 177 -8.49 -9.46 11.54
CA TYR A 177 -9.48 -8.40 11.60
C TYR A 177 -10.06 -8.05 10.23
N ALA A 178 -9.24 -8.04 9.17
CA ALA A 178 -9.72 -7.83 7.81
C ALA A 178 -10.70 -8.93 7.39
N ILE A 179 -10.36 -10.20 7.61
CA ILE A 179 -11.25 -11.34 7.31
C ILE A 179 -12.53 -11.26 8.14
N GLN A 180 -12.42 -10.97 9.44
CA GLN A 180 -13.57 -10.83 10.33
C GLN A 180 -14.49 -9.70 9.86
N TRP A 181 -13.95 -8.53 9.52
CA TRP A 181 -14.74 -7.42 9.00
C TRP A 181 -15.40 -7.79 7.67
N LEU A 182 -14.65 -8.37 6.73
CA LEU A 182 -15.18 -8.83 5.43
C LEU A 182 -16.35 -9.81 5.62
N ASN A 183 -16.25 -10.75 6.56
CA ASN A 183 -17.32 -11.69 6.87
C ASN A 183 -18.58 -11.01 7.41
N ASN A 184 -18.42 -9.94 8.19
CA ASN A 184 -19.52 -9.18 8.82
C ASN A 184 -20.05 -8.00 7.99
N THR A 185 -19.45 -7.69 6.83
CA THR A 185 -19.97 -6.64 5.93
C THR A 185 -21.37 -6.97 5.44
N ASN A 186 -22.21 -5.94 5.29
CA ASN A 186 -23.50 -6.07 4.63
C ASN A 186 -23.29 -6.41 3.14
N LYS A 187 -23.70 -7.62 2.72
CA LYS A 187 -23.48 -8.16 1.36
C LYS A 187 -24.27 -7.44 0.26
N ASN A 188 -25.24 -6.61 0.64
CA ASN A 188 -26.05 -5.79 -0.27
C ASN A 188 -25.42 -4.43 -0.57
N LYS A 189 -24.37 -4.03 0.17
CA LYS A 189 -23.61 -2.80 -0.07
C LYS A 189 -22.20 -3.13 -0.57
N PRO A 190 -21.60 -2.30 -1.43
CA PRO A 190 -20.21 -2.47 -1.77
C PRO A 190 -19.31 -2.10 -0.58
N PHE A 191 -18.05 -2.52 -0.62
CA PHE A 191 -17.08 -2.19 0.41
C PHE A 191 -15.73 -1.77 -0.14
N PHE A 192 -14.99 -1.00 0.67
CA PHE A 192 -13.59 -0.64 0.44
C PHE A 192 -12.79 -0.90 1.71
N LEU A 193 -11.76 -1.75 1.61
CA LEU A 193 -10.81 -2.02 2.69
C LEU A 193 -9.43 -1.47 2.31
N TYR A 194 -8.85 -0.63 3.16
CA TYR A 194 -7.45 -0.23 3.09
C TYR A 194 -6.67 -1.00 4.16
N LEU A 195 -5.94 -2.04 3.73
CA LEU A 195 -5.11 -2.89 4.58
C LEU A 195 -3.64 -2.47 4.47
N SER A 196 -3.18 -1.74 5.47
CA SER A 196 -1.91 -1.01 5.51
C SER A 196 -0.90 -1.69 6.44
N HIS A 197 -0.17 -2.69 5.96
CA HIS A 197 0.77 -3.41 6.80
C HIS A 197 2.02 -2.57 7.15
N LYS A 198 2.55 -2.74 8.38
CA LYS A 198 3.91 -2.30 8.75
C LYS A 198 4.98 -3.10 8.03
N GLY A 199 4.77 -4.42 7.89
CA GLY A 199 5.75 -5.28 7.24
C GLY A 199 6.01 -4.79 5.81
N VAL A 200 7.25 -4.65 5.36
CA VAL A 200 8.52 -5.15 5.93
C VAL A 200 9.41 -4.06 6.54
N HIS A 201 8.88 -2.91 6.98
CA HIS A 201 9.65 -1.79 7.54
C HIS A 201 10.56 -2.16 8.72
N ALA A 202 11.64 -1.39 8.91
CA ALA A 202 12.70 -1.56 9.91
C ALA A 202 12.23 -1.80 11.36
N MET A 203 13.19 -2.27 12.19
CA MET A 203 13.01 -3.09 13.42
C MET A 203 12.53 -4.50 13.10
N PHE A 204 13.22 -5.13 12.14
CA PHE A 204 12.78 -6.36 11.49
C PHE A 204 12.66 -7.53 12.47
N GLU A 205 11.43 -7.95 12.73
CA GLU A 205 11.14 -9.17 13.49
C GLU A 205 10.19 -10.05 12.66
N PRO A 206 10.66 -11.19 12.12
CA PRO A 206 9.78 -12.07 11.38
C PRO A 206 8.77 -12.73 12.32
N ALA A 207 7.60 -13.10 11.77
CA ALA A 207 6.70 -14.05 12.43
C ALA A 207 7.50 -15.29 12.88
N ARG A 208 7.25 -15.82 14.09
CA ARG A 208 8.04 -16.93 14.67
C ARG A 208 8.13 -18.13 13.72
N ARG A 209 7.02 -18.44 13.04
CA ARG A 209 6.91 -19.50 12.02
C ARG A 209 7.79 -19.29 10.77
N HIS A 210 8.26 -18.07 10.51
CA HIS A 210 9.14 -17.74 9.39
C HIS A 210 10.59 -17.51 9.84
N LYS A 211 10.89 -17.61 11.14
CA LYS A 211 12.25 -17.51 11.65
C LYS A 211 13.12 -18.55 10.93
N ASN A 212 14.26 -18.10 10.42
CA ASN A 212 15.23 -18.92 9.67
C ASN A 212 14.72 -19.52 8.35
N LYS A 213 13.50 -19.19 7.87
CA LYS A 213 12.95 -19.73 6.60
C LYS A 213 13.91 -19.56 5.42
N TYR A 214 14.66 -18.47 5.42
CA TYR A 214 15.61 -18.11 4.36
C TYR A 214 17.04 -17.98 4.86
N ALA A 215 17.40 -18.64 5.97
CA ALA A 215 18.74 -18.54 6.56
C ALA A 215 19.88 -18.92 5.59
N ASN A 216 19.59 -19.82 4.65
CA ASN A 216 20.56 -20.30 3.65
C ASN A 216 20.36 -19.64 2.27
N LEU A 217 19.42 -18.70 2.13
CA LEU A 217 19.28 -17.97 0.87
C LEU A 217 20.34 -16.85 0.81
N PRO A 218 21.05 -16.70 -0.31
CA PRO A 218 21.99 -15.61 -0.47
C PRO A 218 21.23 -14.27 -0.46
N VAL A 219 21.76 -13.29 0.29
CA VAL A 219 21.22 -11.92 0.26
C VAL A 219 21.66 -11.27 -1.05
N ILE A 220 20.68 -10.87 -1.86
CA ILE A 220 20.94 -10.17 -3.13
C ILE A 220 20.80 -8.68 -2.91
N CYS A 221 21.95 -8.05 -2.77
CA CYS A 221 22.08 -6.61 -2.63
C CYS A 221 21.81 -5.92 -3.98
N PRO A 222 21.01 -4.83 -4.02
CA PRO A 222 20.86 -4.08 -5.24
C PRO A 222 22.20 -3.41 -5.60
N PRO A 223 22.46 -3.15 -6.89
CA PRO A 223 23.66 -2.41 -7.31
C PRO A 223 23.78 -1.02 -6.65
N SER A 224 22.63 -0.42 -6.34
CA SER A 224 22.52 0.84 -5.58
C SER A 224 22.85 0.71 -4.10
N MET A 225 23.23 -0.47 -3.59
CA MET A 225 23.80 -0.58 -2.24
C MET A 225 25.22 0.00 -2.19
N TYR A 226 25.98 -0.15 -3.30
CA TYR A 226 27.40 0.20 -3.39
C TYR A 226 27.68 1.36 -4.36
N VAL A 227 26.69 2.21 -4.63
CA VAL A 227 26.88 3.47 -5.39
C VAL A 227 28.01 4.28 -4.75
N THR A 228 29.11 4.61 -5.42
CA THR A 228 29.28 4.99 -6.83
C THR A 228 30.72 4.75 -7.30
N VAL A 229 30.97 3.97 -8.37
CA VAL A 229 32.29 3.97 -9.05
C VAL A 229 32.25 3.82 -10.58
N THR A 230 31.45 2.94 -11.21
CA THR A 230 31.40 2.78 -12.70
C THR A 230 30.04 2.32 -13.25
N ASP A 231 29.86 2.33 -14.58
CA ASP A 231 28.64 1.93 -15.32
C ASP A 231 28.13 0.51 -15.02
N SER A 232 28.91 -0.34 -14.33
CA SER A 232 28.52 -1.69 -13.92
C SER A 232 27.47 -1.71 -12.79
N SER A 233 27.15 -0.57 -12.16
CA SER A 233 26.09 -0.45 -11.14
C SER A 233 24.65 -0.56 -11.70
N LYS A 234 24.49 -0.98 -12.96
CA LYS A 234 23.20 -1.04 -13.65
C LYS A 234 22.60 -2.45 -13.76
N THR A 235 23.26 -3.48 -13.23
CA THR A 235 22.85 -4.90 -13.38
C THR A 235 22.55 -5.58 -12.04
N ILE A 236 21.33 -6.10 -11.85
CA ILE A 236 20.90 -6.88 -10.68
C ILE A 236 21.68 -8.21 -10.62
N GLY A 237 22.25 -8.58 -9.47
CA GLY A 237 23.01 -9.83 -9.27
C GLY A 237 23.71 -9.92 -7.92
N THR A 238 24.49 -10.98 -7.67
CA THR A 238 25.32 -11.10 -6.46
C THR A 238 26.39 -10.03 -6.47
N VAL A 239 26.18 -8.93 -5.75
CA VAL A 239 27.19 -7.89 -5.63
C VAL A 239 28.21 -8.34 -4.59
N THR A 240 29.37 -8.82 -5.07
CA THR A 240 30.57 -8.94 -4.23
C THR A 240 30.90 -7.54 -3.71
N ALA A 241 31.25 -7.42 -2.42
CA ALA A 241 31.76 -6.17 -1.89
C ALA A 241 32.89 -5.64 -2.82
N PRO A 242 32.88 -4.36 -3.20
CA PRO A 242 33.91 -3.83 -4.10
C PRO A 242 35.29 -4.05 -3.47
N GLN A 243 36.22 -4.60 -4.25
CA GLN A 243 37.63 -4.76 -3.82
C GLN A 243 38.33 -3.40 -3.60
N THR A 244 37.71 -2.30 -4.04
CA THR A 244 38.21 -0.93 -3.91
C THR A 244 37.34 -0.08 -2.99
N LYS A 245 37.97 0.91 -2.34
CA LYS A 245 37.29 1.86 -1.45
C LYS A 245 36.23 2.66 -2.21
N VAL A 246 35.04 2.78 -1.60
CA VAL A 246 33.95 3.65 -2.01
C VAL A 246 34.49 5.06 -2.32
N ASN A 247 34.24 5.60 -3.51
CA ASN A 247 34.65 6.97 -3.84
C ASN A 247 33.67 7.97 -3.20
N TYR A 248 33.90 8.29 -1.92
CA TYR A 248 33.13 9.26 -1.14
C TYR A 248 33.11 10.67 -1.76
N ARG A 249 34.00 10.99 -2.70
CA ARG A 249 34.18 12.35 -3.25
C ARG A 249 33.00 12.80 -4.10
N ASP A 250 32.36 11.87 -4.82
CA ASP A 250 31.28 12.20 -5.77
C ASP A 250 29.88 11.99 -5.16
N ILE A 251 29.81 11.54 -3.90
CA ILE A 251 28.55 11.37 -3.18
C ILE A 251 28.15 12.72 -2.54
N PRO A 252 26.99 13.31 -2.89
CA PRO A 252 26.50 14.51 -2.22
C PRO A 252 26.48 14.31 -0.70
N GLN A 253 26.87 15.33 0.06
CA GLN A 253 27.03 15.22 1.52
C GLN A 253 25.75 14.72 2.20
N TRP A 254 24.57 15.14 1.74
CA TRP A 254 23.29 14.70 2.29
C TRP A 254 23.06 13.19 2.07
N VAL A 255 23.46 12.63 0.92
CA VAL A 255 23.40 11.18 0.66
C VAL A 255 24.37 10.44 1.58
N ARG A 256 25.59 10.96 1.75
CA ARG A 256 26.57 10.39 2.70
C ARG A 256 26.01 10.35 4.12
N ASN A 257 25.42 11.46 4.59
CA ASN A 257 24.81 11.52 5.91
C ASN A 257 23.66 10.50 6.06
N GLN A 258 22.84 10.33 5.01
CA GLN A 258 21.75 9.37 5.03
C GLN A 258 22.22 7.92 5.07
N ARG A 259 23.36 7.59 4.44
CA ARG A 259 23.95 6.25 4.50
C ARG A 259 24.32 5.79 5.91
N TYR A 260 24.70 6.72 6.79
CA TYR A 260 24.99 6.47 8.22
C TYR A 260 23.80 6.75 9.15
N SER A 261 22.62 7.02 8.60
CA SER A 261 21.40 7.18 9.39
C SER A 261 20.82 5.82 9.78
N TRP A 262 19.89 5.81 10.73
CA TRP A 262 19.11 4.62 11.09
C TRP A 262 18.43 3.91 9.90
N HIS A 263 18.17 4.63 8.80
CA HIS A 263 17.60 4.09 7.55
C HIS A 263 18.65 3.86 6.45
N GLY A 264 19.92 4.05 6.77
CA GLY A 264 21.05 3.94 5.88
C GLY A 264 21.60 2.53 5.76
N VAL A 265 22.39 2.29 4.72
CA VAL A 265 23.00 0.97 4.45
C VAL A 265 24.32 0.75 5.20
N ASP A 266 24.88 1.80 5.82
CA ASP A 266 26.16 1.77 6.55
C ASP A 266 25.97 1.98 8.08
N TYR A 267 24.73 1.96 8.58
CA TYR A 267 24.39 1.99 10.00
C TYR A 267 24.34 0.57 10.58
#